data_AF-D3IAS8-F1
#
_entry.id   AF-D3IAS8-F1
#
_cell.length_a   1.000
_cell.length_b   1.000
_cell.length_c   1.000
_cell.angle_alpha   90.00
_cell.angle_beta   90.00
_cell.angle_gamma   90.00
#
_symmetry.space_group_name_H-M   'P 1'
#
loop_
_entity.id
_entity.type
_entity.pdbx_description
1 polymer ?
#
loop_
_entity_poly.entity_id
_entity_poly.type
_entity_poly.pdbx_seq_one_letter_code
_entity_poly.pdbx_strand_id
1 'polypeptide(L)'
;MINVVMLFASPHKKQTKTSKINEQLNSLLSSIALEKDSNQYYMKVANAILLGLECEKQDAVHSAYVAQNKDRLVSLRTKLVSKLQDTTLSFSTRKYITNVIIESASSPLFKQNQDNLGAIFYNTASHFYSIKNYKDADFYVDKSLLFKDWAEKSAELKVLCMKEKIETPTNSTVYLLALLNLHTTNPNNSLFFHLIIEYLSQPQYAAELEQFTNEELLRDSKNVQVLLLWGEIMMTKKKWNEAIEAFTSAEKLGGSSIHLLYNIGISYSSKALEYRDNIKESGKRLTQEQQKQVRDNLNLARKNLELVKEQDPECKKIDWRNPLYVVLYALKDKVALKSLAKIMPTEK
;
A
#
# COMPACT_ATOMS: atom_id res chain seq x y z
N MET A 1 20.99 -48.13 -79.45
CA MET A 1 19.80 -47.54 -78.81
C MET A 1 19.54 -48.31 -77.52
N ILE A 2 20.03 -47.79 -76.40
CA ILE A 2 19.84 -48.36 -75.06
C ILE A 2 19.10 -47.29 -74.27
N ASN A 3 17.81 -47.52 -74.00
CA ASN A 3 17.01 -46.66 -73.14
C ASN A 3 17.21 -47.09 -71.69
N VAL A 4 17.96 -46.26 -70.96
CA VAL A 4 18.03 -46.26 -69.51
C VAL A 4 16.91 -45.37 -69.00
N VAL A 5 15.95 -45.92 -68.27
CA VAL A 5 15.05 -45.14 -67.41
C VAL A 5 15.26 -45.63 -65.98
N MET A 6 16.19 -44.97 -65.28
CA MET A 6 16.19 -44.96 -63.82
C MET A 6 15.04 -44.06 -63.37
N LEU A 7 14.01 -44.66 -62.79
CA LEU A 7 13.04 -43.96 -61.95
C LEU A 7 13.78 -43.51 -60.68
N PHE A 8 14.17 -42.23 -60.63
CA PHE A 8 14.50 -41.58 -59.37
C PHE A 8 13.22 -41.47 -58.53
N ALA A 9 13.10 -42.35 -57.55
CA ALA A 9 12.18 -42.16 -56.45
C ALA A 9 12.68 -40.96 -55.62
N SER A 10 12.06 -39.80 -55.80
CA SER A 10 12.21 -38.68 -54.85
C SER A 10 11.72 -39.13 -53.48
N PRO A 11 12.54 -39.08 -52.42
CA PRO A 11 12.06 -39.34 -51.08
C PRO A 11 11.28 -38.11 -50.66
N HIS A 12 9.94 -38.15 -50.76
CA HIS A 12 9.11 -37.25 -49.98
C HIS A 12 9.42 -37.50 -48.49
N LYS A 13 10.35 -36.73 -47.93
CA LYS A 13 10.60 -36.69 -46.48
C LYS A 13 9.25 -36.40 -45.83
N LYS A 14 8.70 -37.37 -45.09
CA LYS A 14 7.57 -37.16 -44.18
C LYS A 14 7.97 -36.02 -43.24
N GLN A 15 7.36 -34.85 -43.40
CA GLN A 15 7.58 -33.72 -42.49
C GLN A 15 7.25 -34.16 -41.08
N THR A 16 8.23 -34.05 -40.18
CA THR A 16 8.02 -34.24 -38.75
C THR A 16 7.12 -33.13 -38.22
N LYS A 17 6.39 -33.37 -37.12
CA LYS A 17 5.53 -32.36 -36.49
C LYS A 17 6.31 -31.06 -36.21
N THR A 18 7.55 -31.17 -35.72
CA THR A 18 8.47 -30.04 -35.47
C THR A 18 8.76 -29.22 -36.73
N SER A 19 8.98 -29.86 -37.88
CA SER A 19 9.24 -29.14 -39.14
C SER A 19 8.05 -28.29 -39.58
N LYS A 20 6.81 -28.77 -39.40
CA LYS A 20 5.59 -28.01 -39.72
C LYS A 20 5.40 -26.79 -38.82
N ILE A 21 5.68 -26.93 -37.52
CA ILE A 21 5.56 -25.82 -36.55
C ILE A 21 6.64 -24.77 -36.84
N ASN A 22 7.86 -25.18 -37.22
CA ASN A 22 8.92 -24.26 -37.61
C ASN A 22 8.61 -23.50 -38.91
N GLU A 23 7.95 -24.15 -39.88
CA GLU A 23 7.46 -23.47 -41.09
C GLU A 23 6.37 -22.43 -40.77
N GLN A 24 5.43 -22.78 -39.88
CA GLN A 24 4.42 -21.84 -39.38
C GLN A 24 5.06 -20.65 -38.66
N LEU A 25 6.05 -20.91 -37.81
CA LEU A 25 6.82 -19.86 -37.13
C LEU A 25 7.50 -18.93 -38.14
N ASN A 26 8.21 -19.47 -39.13
CA ASN A 26 8.90 -18.65 -40.12
C ASN A 26 7.95 -17.81 -40.99
N SER A 27 6.81 -18.38 -41.37
CA SER A 27 5.75 -17.64 -42.07
C SER A 27 5.23 -16.48 -41.23
N LEU A 28 4.92 -16.73 -39.94
CA LEU A 28 4.45 -15.69 -39.03
C LEU A 28 5.50 -14.61 -38.77
N LEU A 29 6.77 -14.99 -38.56
CA LEU A 29 7.86 -14.03 -38.38
C LEU A 29 8.07 -13.15 -39.62
N SER A 30 7.83 -13.70 -40.81
CA SER A 30 7.90 -12.93 -42.07
C SER A 30 6.73 -11.94 -42.19
N SER A 31 5.52 -12.34 -41.77
CA SER A 31 4.37 -11.43 -41.78
C SER A 31 4.53 -10.28 -40.77
N ILE A 32 5.06 -10.58 -39.57
CA ILE A 32 5.33 -9.58 -38.52
C ILE A 32 6.25 -8.47 -39.03
N ALA A 33 7.25 -8.79 -39.85
CA ALA A 33 8.21 -7.81 -40.37
C ALA A 33 7.57 -6.72 -41.26
N LEU A 34 6.37 -6.96 -41.78
CA LEU A 34 5.66 -6.07 -42.70
C LEU A 34 4.54 -5.27 -42.01
N GLU A 35 4.24 -5.58 -40.75
CA GLU A 35 3.09 -5.02 -40.05
C GLU A 35 3.46 -3.83 -39.16
N LYS A 36 2.55 -2.85 -39.09
CA LYS A 36 2.67 -1.69 -38.20
C LYS A 36 2.22 -2.03 -36.78
N ASP A 37 2.81 -1.33 -35.81
CA ASP A 37 2.45 -1.40 -34.40
C ASP A 37 0.93 -1.25 -34.19
N SER A 38 0.31 -2.27 -33.60
CA SER A 38 -1.14 -2.36 -33.35
C SER A 38 -1.43 -3.49 -32.37
N ASN A 39 -2.66 -3.56 -31.85
CA ASN A 39 -3.09 -4.70 -31.03
C ASN A 39 -2.88 -6.04 -31.76
N GLN A 40 -3.23 -6.12 -33.04
CA GLN A 40 -3.06 -7.32 -33.85
C GLN A 40 -1.59 -7.70 -34.05
N TYR A 41 -0.73 -6.71 -34.31
CA TYR A 41 0.70 -6.91 -34.42
C TYR A 41 1.27 -7.57 -33.17
N TYR A 42 0.97 -7.03 -31.99
CA TYR A 42 1.53 -7.55 -30.74
C TYR A 42 0.97 -8.93 -30.36
N MET A 43 -0.28 -9.23 -30.72
CA MET A 43 -0.82 -10.60 -30.60
C MET A 43 -0.07 -11.58 -31.52
N LYS A 44 0.26 -11.18 -32.76
CA LYS A 44 1.05 -12.02 -33.67
C LYS A 44 2.46 -12.25 -33.15
N VAL A 45 3.11 -11.22 -32.61
CA VAL A 45 4.42 -11.34 -31.96
C VAL A 45 4.36 -12.34 -30.79
N ALA A 46 3.34 -12.24 -29.93
CA ALA A 46 3.13 -13.19 -28.84
C ALA A 46 2.87 -14.63 -29.34
N ASN A 47 2.09 -14.81 -30.40
CA ASN A 47 1.89 -16.12 -31.06
C ASN A 47 3.20 -16.70 -31.62
N ALA A 48 4.09 -15.88 -32.15
CA ALA A 48 5.40 -16.34 -32.63
C ALA A 48 6.26 -16.89 -31.48
N ILE A 49 6.20 -16.27 -30.29
CA ILE A 49 6.87 -16.79 -29.10
C ILE A 49 6.30 -18.15 -28.71
N LEU A 50 4.96 -18.30 -28.65
CA LEU A 50 4.32 -19.58 -28.33
C LEU A 50 4.69 -20.69 -29.33
N LEU A 51 4.70 -20.39 -30.62
CA LEU A 51 5.17 -21.34 -31.65
C LEU A 51 6.64 -21.70 -31.44
N GLY A 52 7.49 -20.74 -31.06
CA GLY A 52 8.89 -20.98 -30.70
C GLY A 52 9.05 -21.91 -29.49
N LEU A 53 8.24 -21.73 -28.44
CA LEU A 53 8.21 -22.61 -27.27
C LEU A 53 7.77 -24.04 -27.64
N GLU A 54 6.73 -24.17 -28.47
CA GLU A 54 6.29 -25.50 -28.93
C GLU A 54 7.34 -26.16 -29.84
N CYS A 55 8.03 -25.39 -30.70
CA CYS A 55 9.19 -25.89 -31.44
C CYS A 55 10.27 -26.43 -30.50
N GLU A 56 10.66 -25.68 -29.47
CA GLU A 56 11.66 -26.12 -28.48
C GLU A 56 11.26 -27.42 -27.80
N LYS A 57 10.01 -27.53 -27.36
CA LYS A 57 9.47 -28.73 -26.72
C LYS A 57 9.54 -29.96 -27.64
N GLN A 58 9.31 -29.78 -28.93
CA GLN A 58 9.30 -30.86 -29.92
C GLN A 58 10.69 -31.14 -30.53
N ASP A 59 11.65 -30.23 -30.40
CA ASP A 59 13.02 -30.31 -30.95
C ASP A 59 14.08 -30.68 -29.88
N ALA A 60 13.64 -31.19 -28.73
CA ALA A 60 14.50 -31.45 -27.56
C ALA A 60 15.70 -32.37 -27.82
N VAL A 61 15.73 -33.10 -28.95
CA VAL A 61 16.80 -34.04 -29.32
C VAL A 61 17.83 -33.43 -30.29
N HIS A 62 17.43 -32.52 -31.19
CA HIS A 62 18.31 -32.01 -32.25
C HIS A 62 18.60 -30.51 -32.14
N SER A 63 17.76 -29.73 -31.45
CA SER A 63 17.94 -28.29 -31.12
C SER A 63 18.23 -27.34 -32.28
N ALA A 64 18.17 -27.80 -33.54
CA ALA A 64 18.54 -27.03 -34.71
C ALA A 64 17.55 -25.90 -35.01
N TYR A 65 16.26 -26.14 -34.82
CA TYR A 65 15.21 -25.14 -35.07
C TYR A 65 15.16 -24.09 -33.97
N VAL A 66 15.49 -24.51 -32.74
CA VAL A 66 15.66 -23.64 -31.56
C VAL A 66 16.81 -22.66 -31.82
N ALA A 67 17.97 -23.16 -32.25
CA ALA A 67 19.14 -22.33 -32.56
C ALA A 67 18.87 -21.32 -33.68
N GLN A 68 18.18 -21.74 -34.75
CA GLN A 68 17.88 -20.88 -35.89
C GLN A 68 17.05 -19.65 -35.53
N ASN A 69 16.09 -19.79 -34.61
CA ASN A 69 15.12 -18.73 -34.32
C ASN A 69 15.36 -18.00 -32.99
N LYS A 70 16.33 -18.46 -32.18
CA LYS A 70 16.57 -17.94 -30.83
C LYS A 70 16.67 -16.42 -30.78
N ASP A 71 17.56 -15.81 -31.56
CA ASP A 71 17.80 -14.35 -31.49
C ASP A 71 16.57 -13.54 -31.92
N ARG A 72 15.84 -14.03 -32.94
CA ARG A 72 14.59 -13.41 -33.41
C ARG A 72 13.53 -13.46 -32.32
N LEU A 73 13.35 -14.61 -31.68
CA LEU A 73 12.38 -14.80 -30.60
C LEU A 73 12.75 -13.98 -29.35
N VAL A 74 14.03 -13.94 -28.99
CA VAL A 74 14.55 -13.11 -27.89
C VAL A 74 14.26 -11.63 -28.16
N SER A 75 14.58 -11.13 -29.36
CA SER A 75 14.31 -9.74 -29.75
C SER A 75 12.81 -9.41 -29.68
N LEU A 76 11.96 -10.30 -30.20
CA LEU A 76 10.51 -10.14 -30.15
C LEU A 76 9.97 -10.11 -28.71
N ARG A 77 10.49 -10.98 -27.84
CA ARG A 77 10.11 -11.00 -26.43
C ARG A 77 10.51 -9.71 -25.72
N THR A 78 11.71 -9.20 -25.95
CA THR A 78 12.14 -7.89 -25.42
C THR A 78 11.23 -6.76 -25.90
N LYS A 79 10.80 -6.79 -27.18
CA LYS A 79 9.81 -5.83 -27.70
C LYS A 79 8.48 -5.94 -26.95
N LEU A 80 7.99 -7.14 -26.67
CA LEU A 80 6.78 -7.34 -25.88
C LEU A 80 6.89 -6.77 -24.46
N VAL A 81 8.00 -7.04 -23.77
CA VAL A 81 8.27 -6.51 -22.42
C VAL A 81 8.22 -4.98 -22.41
N SER A 82 8.85 -4.33 -23.39
CA SER A 82 8.86 -2.86 -23.50
C SER A 82 7.47 -2.22 -23.70
N LYS A 83 6.46 -3.02 -24.06
CA LYS A 83 5.11 -2.57 -24.39
C LYS A 83 4.08 -2.80 -23.30
N LEU A 84 4.48 -3.36 -22.16
CA LEU A 84 3.58 -3.64 -21.05
C LEU A 84 2.95 -2.37 -20.43
N GLN A 85 3.65 -1.24 -20.48
CA GLN A 85 3.14 0.05 -19.98
C GLN A 85 2.42 0.88 -21.06
N ASP A 86 2.34 0.39 -22.30
CA ASP A 86 1.76 1.14 -23.41
C ASP A 86 0.23 1.20 -23.27
N THR A 87 -0.27 2.39 -22.93
CA THR A 87 -1.71 2.66 -22.72
C THR A 87 -2.52 2.62 -24.01
N THR A 88 -1.88 2.70 -25.19
CA THR A 88 -2.56 2.61 -26.49
C THR A 88 -2.97 1.18 -26.85
N LEU A 89 -2.35 0.18 -26.21
CA LEU A 89 -2.78 -1.21 -26.32
C LEU A 89 -4.06 -1.44 -25.52
N SER A 90 -4.89 -2.36 -26.00
CA SER A 90 -6.05 -2.82 -25.26
C SER A 90 -5.61 -3.65 -24.04
N PHE A 91 -6.43 -3.63 -22.97
CA PHE A 91 -6.21 -4.48 -21.81
C PHE A 91 -6.11 -5.97 -22.19
N SER A 92 -6.94 -6.44 -23.12
CA SER A 92 -6.92 -7.83 -23.59
C SER A 92 -5.59 -8.20 -24.26
N THR A 93 -5.07 -7.32 -25.12
CA THR A 93 -3.76 -7.51 -25.74
C THR A 93 -2.63 -7.48 -24.71
N ARG A 94 -2.60 -6.51 -23.80
CA ARG A 94 -1.61 -6.45 -22.71
C ARG A 94 -1.65 -7.70 -21.83
N LYS A 95 -2.84 -8.15 -21.42
CA LYS A 95 -3.04 -9.39 -20.65
C LYS A 95 -2.51 -10.61 -21.39
N TYR A 96 -2.81 -10.73 -22.69
CA TYR A 96 -2.35 -11.84 -23.52
C TYR A 96 -0.81 -11.87 -23.61
N ILE A 97 -0.20 -10.73 -23.95
CA ILE A 97 1.27 -10.57 -24.01
C ILE A 97 1.91 -10.93 -22.67
N THR A 98 1.35 -10.43 -21.56
CA THR A 98 1.85 -10.67 -20.21
C THR A 98 1.87 -12.17 -19.89
N ASN A 99 0.80 -12.90 -20.21
CA ASN A 99 0.73 -14.34 -19.99
C ASN A 99 1.81 -15.08 -20.81
N VAL A 100 2.02 -14.69 -22.07
CA VAL A 100 3.08 -15.29 -22.92
C VAL A 100 4.47 -15.01 -22.36
N ILE A 101 4.73 -13.80 -21.86
CA ILE A 101 6.01 -13.45 -21.22
C ILE A 101 6.26 -14.35 -19.99
N ILE A 102 5.24 -14.58 -19.16
CA ILE A 102 5.35 -15.47 -17.98
C ILE A 102 5.59 -16.92 -18.41
N GLU A 103 4.82 -17.43 -19.37
CA GLU A 103 4.97 -18.81 -19.88
C GLU A 103 6.37 -19.04 -20.46
N SER A 104 6.89 -18.05 -21.18
CA SER A 104 8.22 -18.11 -21.78
C SER A 104 9.37 -18.02 -20.76
N ALA A 105 9.12 -17.59 -19.52
CA ALA A 105 10.18 -17.29 -18.55
C ALA A 105 11.00 -18.52 -18.14
N SER A 106 10.41 -19.72 -18.17
CA SER A 106 11.09 -20.97 -17.80
C SER A 106 11.90 -21.60 -18.95
N SER A 107 11.69 -21.12 -20.19
CA SER A 107 12.29 -21.71 -21.38
C SER A 107 13.78 -21.38 -21.50
N PRO A 108 14.64 -22.38 -21.80
CA PRO A 108 16.05 -22.17 -22.13
C PRO A 108 16.31 -21.12 -23.21
N LEU A 109 15.38 -20.93 -24.16
CA LEU A 109 15.44 -19.86 -25.17
C LEU A 109 15.68 -18.48 -24.56
N PHE A 110 15.10 -18.21 -23.38
CA PHE A 110 15.05 -16.87 -22.78
C PHE A 110 15.88 -16.75 -21.49
N LYS A 111 16.53 -17.83 -21.02
CA LYS A 111 17.32 -17.81 -19.77
C LYS A 111 18.42 -16.75 -19.72
N GLN A 112 18.98 -16.37 -20.87
CA GLN A 112 20.04 -15.36 -20.94
C GLN A 112 19.54 -13.93 -20.75
N ASN A 113 18.22 -13.68 -20.83
CA ASN A 113 17.69 -12.32 -20.78
C ASN A 113 17.68 -11.70 -19.38
N GLN A 114 17.90 -12.47 -18.30
CA GLN A 114 17.93 -12.00 -16.91
C GLN A 114 16.77 -11.05 -16.54
N ASP A 115 15.61 -11.20 -17.16
CA ASP A 115 14.47 -10.33 -16.88
C ASP A 115 14.09 -10.45 -15.40
N ASN A 116 14.22 -9.34 -14.68
CA ASN A 116 13.63 -9.22 -13.36
C ASN A 116 12.12 -9.02 -13.52
N LEU A 117 11.41 -10.10 -13.89
CA LEU A 117 9.98 -10.06 -14.21
C LEU A 117 9.13 -9.55 -13.05
N GLY A 118 9.50 -9.87 -11.80
CA GLY A 118 8.89 -9.28 -10.62
C GLY A 118 9.00 -7.75 -10.63
N ALA A 119 10.20 -7.20 -10.86
CA ALA A 119 10.40 -5.75 -10.97
C ALA A 119 9.61 -5.14 -12.13
N ILE A 120 9.61 -5.80 -13.29
CA ILE A 120 8.91 -5.33 -14.50
C ILE A 120 7.40 -5.24 -14.23
N PHE A 121 6.81 -6.26 -13.63
CA PHE A 121 5.38 -6.27 -13.32
C PHE A 121 5.04 -5.30 -12.20
N TYR A 122 5.86 -5.21 -11.16
CA TYR A 122 5.70 -4.20 -10.11
C TYR A 122 5.71 -2.78 -10.69
N ASN A 123 6.75 -2.43 -11.47
CA ASN A 123 6.87 -1.10 -12.08
C ASN A 123 5.72 -0.80 -13.04
N THR A 124 5.28 -1.80 -13.81
CA THR A 124 4.09 -1.67 -14.68
C THR A 124 2.83 -1.43 -13.86
N ALA A 125 2.63 -2.16 -12.76
CA ALA A 125 1.52 -1.94 -11.85
C ALA A 125 1.55 -0.53 -11.23
N SER A 126 2.71 -0.08 -10.75
CA SER A 126 2.90 1.27 -10.21
C SER A 126 2.61 2.36 -11.23
N HIS A 127 3.03 2.17 -12.49
CA HIS A 127 2.71 3.09 -13.58
C HIS A 127 1.18 3.21 -13.76
N PHE A 128 0.48 2.08 -13.92
CA PHE A 128 -0.97 2.10 -14.10
C PHE A 128 -1.71 2.65 -12.87
N TYR A 129 -1.23 2.37 -11.66
CA TYR A 129 -1.76 2.95 -10.43
C TYR A 129 -1.64 4.48 -10.44
N SER A 130 -0.48 5.02 -10.83
CA SER A 130 -0.24 6.48 -10.85
C SER A 130 -1.16 7.24 -11.81
N ILE A 131 -1.61 6.59 -12.88
CA ILE A 131 -2.58 7.15 -13.84
C ILE A 131 -4.02 6.73 -13.55
N LYS A 132 -4.29 6.19 -12.34
CA LYS A 132 -5.60 5.75 -11.85
C LYS A 132 -6.26 4.64 -12.67
N ASN A 133 -5.50 3.90 -13.46
CA ASN A 133 -5.98 2.70 -14.13
C ASN A 133 -5.84 1.49 -13.20
N TYR A 134 -6.70 1.43 -12.18
CA TYR A 134 -6.62 0.42 -11.13
C TYR A 134 -6.89 -1.01 -11.64
N LYS A 135 -7.60 -1.18 -12.76
CA LYS A 135 -7.82 -2.50 -13.38
C LYS A 135 -6.52 -3.10 -13.90
N ASP A 136 -5.75 -2.32 -14.67
CA ASP A 136 -4.44 -2.76 -15.14
C ASP A 136 -3.44 -2.90 -13.98
N ALA A 137 -3.43 -1.95 -13.05
CA ALA A 137 -2.55 -1.99 -11.87
C ALA A 137 -2.76 -3.28 -11.06
N ASP A 138 -4.02 -3.61 -10.76
CA ASP A 138 -4.42 -4.80 -10.01
C ASP A 138 -4.03 -6.11 -10.74
N PHE A 139 -4.15 -6.12 -12.07
CA PHE A 139 -3.70 -7.27 -12.88
C PHE A 139 -2.18 -7.46 -12.82
N TYR A 140 -1.39 -6.39 -12.97
CA TYR A 140 0.06 -6.49 -12.99
C TYR A 140 0.65 -6.75 -11.60
N VAL A 141 0.06 -6.21 -10.54
CA VAL A 141 0.51 -6.50 -9.17
C VAL A 141 0.28 -7.98 -8.82
N ASP A 142 -0.81 -8.59 -9.27
CA ASP A 142 -1.04 -10.04 -9.14
C ASP A 142 0.04 -10.87 -9.84
N LYS A 143 0.59 -10.37 -10.97
CA LYS A 143 1.71 -11.04 -11.63
C LYS A 143 3.02 -10.86 -10.89
N SER A 144 3.25 -9.68 -10.32
CA SER A 144 4.44 -9.40 -9.52
C SER A 144 4.48 -10.23 -8.23
N LEU A 145 3.31 -10.49 -7.61
CA LEU A 145 3.18 -11.33 -6.41
C LEU A 145 3.67 -12.78 -6.59
N LEU A 146 3.75 -13.27 -7.83
CA LEU A 146 4.30 -14.59 -8.13
C LEU A 146 5.81 -14.68 -7.90
N PHE A 147 6.50 -13.55 -7.75
CA PHE A 147 7.94 -13.45 -7.58
C PHE A 147 8.29 -13.13 -6.14
N LYS A 148 8.91 -14.09 -5.44
CA LYS A 148 9.20 -14.01 -3.99
C LYS A 148 9.88 -12.71 -3.57
N ASP A 149 10.90 -12.28 -4.31
CA ASP A 149 11.70 -11.08 -3.99
C ASP A 149 10.90 -9.77 -4.11
N TRP A 150 9.74 -9.81 -4.76
CA TRP A 150 8.85 -8.67 -4.96
C TRP A 150 7.50 -8.81 -4.24
N ALA A 151 7.24 -9.95 -3.60
CA ALA A 151 5.94 -10.25 -3.01
C ALA A 151 5.52 -9.24 -1.95
N GLU A 152 6.43 -8.81 -1.07
CA GLU A 152 6.15 -7.83 -0.02
C GLU A 152 5.74 -6.46 -0.59
N LYS A 153 6.59 -5.86 -1.43
CA LYS A 153 6.29 -4.59 -2.11
C LYS A 153 5.02 -4.67 -2.96
N SER A 154 4.79 -5.82 -3.58
CA SER A 154 3.59 -6.04 -4.40
C SER A 154 2.34 -6.17 -3.53
N ALA A 155 2.44 -6.75 -2.34
CA ALA A 155 1.32 -6.81 -1.39
C ALA A 155 0.89 -5.41 -0.93
N GLU A 156 1.85 -4.51 -0.69
CA GLU A 156 1.58 -3.09 -0.42
C GLU A 156 0.79 -2.43 -1.55
N LEU A 157 1.24 -2.57 -2.80
CA LEU A 157 0.52 -2.00 -3.94
C LEU A 157 -0.84 -2.69 -4.17
N LYS A 158 -0.95 -3.99 -3.88
CA LYS A 158 -2.21 -4.74 -4.00
C LYS A 158 -3.28 -4.19 -3.07
N VAL A 159 -2.96 -3.95 -1.80
CA VAL A 159 -3.94 -3.38 -0.86
C VAL A 159 -4.33 -1.95 -1.24
N LEU A 160 -3.41 -1.16 -1.79
CA LEU A 160 -3.74 0.15 -2.35
C LEU A 160 -4.70 0.05 -3.54
N CYS A 161 -4.48 -0.89 -4.47
CA CYS A 161 -5.44 -1.18 -5.55
C CYS A 161 -6.80 -1.64 -5.01
N MET A 162 -6.82 -2.46 -3.96
CA MET A 162 -8.07 -2.91 -3.33
C MET A 162 -8.84 -1.74 -2.72
N LYS A 163 -8.15 -0.83 -2.00
CA LYS A 163 -8.74 0.37 -1.40
C LYS A 163 -9.50 1.22 -2.42
N GLU A 164 -8.88 1.47 -3.57
CA GLU A 164 -9.47 2.28 -4.65
C GLU A 164 -10.67 1.60 -5.35
N LYS A 165 -10.87 0.29 -5.13
CA LYS A 165 -11.93 -0.53 -5.75
C LYS A 165 -13.03 -0.92 -4.77
N ILE A 166 -13.09 -0.33 -3.59
CA ILE A 166 -14.16 -0.60 -2.63
C ILE A 166 -15.44 0.08 -3.11
N GLU A 167 -16.38 -0.72 -3.64
CA GLU A 167 -17.69 -0.25 -4.10
C GLU A 167 -18.84 -0.83 -3.26
N THR A 168 -18.60 -1.95 -2.59
CA THR A 168 -19.63 -2.70 -1.83
C THR A 168 -19.14 -3.05 -0.42
N PRO A 169 -20.05 -3.31 0.53
CA PRO A 169 -19.69 -3.82 1.85
C PRO A 169 -18.81 -5.07 1.79
N THR A 170 -19.09 -5.99 0.86
CA THR A 170 -18.28 -7.20 0.64
C THR A 170 -16.84 -6.87 0.25
N ASN A 171 -16.62 -5.90 -0.65
CA ASN A 171 -15.25 -5.48 -1.00
C ASN A 171 -14.52 -4.91 0.21
N SER A 172 -15.24 -4.12 1.02
CA SER A 172 -14.75 -3.51 2.26
C SER A 172 -14.28 -4.57 3.26
N THR A 173 -15.09 -5.63 3.49
CA THR A 173 -14.71 -6.76 4.35
C THR A 173 -13.47 -7.49 3.83
N VAL A 174 -13.42 -7.78 2.52
CA VAL A 174 -12.26 -8.46 1.92
C VAL A 174 -10.99 -7.63 2.04
N TYR A 175 -11.10 -6.31 1.89
CA TYR A 175 -9.99 -5.38 2.09
C TYR A 175 -9.46 -5.40 3.52
N LEU A 176 -10.31 -5.27 4.52
CA LEU A 176 -9.89 -5.32 5.92
C LEU A 176 -9.25 -6.67 6.28
N LEU A 177 -9.83 -7.79 5.83
CA LEU A 177 -9.25 -9.12 6.07
C LEU A 177 -7.86 -9.26 5.43
N ALA A 178 -7.67 -8.73 4.22
CA ALA A 178 -6.36 -8.74 3.57
C ALA A 178 -5.33 -7.94 4.38
N LEU A 179 -5.70 -6.74 4.86
CA LEU A 179 -4.83 -5.92 5.70
C LEU A 179 -4.45 -6.62 7.01
N LEU A 180 -5.42 -7.18 7.73
CA LEU A 180 -5.17 -7.87 9.00
C LEU A 180 -4.26 -9.09 8.81
N ASN A 181 -4.45 -9.87 7.75
CA ASN A 181 -3.58 -11.00 7.43
C ASN A 181 -2.16 -10.55 7.07
N LEU A 182 -2.03 -9.48 6.27
CA LEU A 182 -0.73 -8.93 5.89
C LEU A 182 0.00 -8.36 7.11
N HIS A 183 -0.68 -7.63 7.98
CA HIS A 183 -0.13 -7.14 9.25
C HIS A 183 0.30 -8.29 10.16
N THR A 184 -0.47 -9.38 10.23
CA THR A 184 -0.09 -10.57 11.03
C THR A 184 1.23 -11.18 10.55
N THR A 185 1.43 -11.24 9.23
CA THR A 185 2.65 -11.81 8.63
C THR A 185 3.83 -10.83 8.59
N ASN A 186 3.55 -9.53 8.59
CA ASN A 186 4.56 -8.46 8.56
C ASN A 186 4.17 -7.30 9.50
N PRO A 187 4.21 -7.51 10.83
CA PRO A 187 3.67 -6.57 11.81
C PRO A 187 4.44 -5.26 11.93
N ASN A 188 5.65 -5.19 11.36
CA ASN A 188 6.48 -3.99 11.35
C ASN A 188 6.27 -3.15 10.09
N ASN A 189 5.41 -3.58 9.16
CA ASN A 189 5.11 -2.81 7.97
C ASN A 189 4.15 -1.65 8.30
N SER A 190 4.68 -0.43 8.29
CA SER A 190 3.93 0.76 8.67
C SER A 190 2.74 1.07 7.75
N LEU A 191 2.78 0.65 6.48
CA LEU A 191 1.68 0.90 5.56
C LEU A 191 0.45 0.09 5.97
N PHE A 192 0.61 -1.20 6.29
CA PHE A 192 -0.51 -2.04 6.69
C PHE A 192 -1.13 -1.54 7.99
N PHE A 193 -0.31 -1.23 9.00
CA PHE A 193 -0.78 -0.62 10.24
C PHE A 193 -1.57 0.66 9.96
N HIS A 194 -1.02 1.59 9.18
CA HIS A 194 -1.69 2.85 8.85
C HIS A 194 -3.03 2.65 8.14
N LEU A 195 -3.10 1.76 7.14
CA LEU A 195 -4.32 1.47 6.41
C LEU A 195 -5.39 0.78 7.26
N ILE A 196 -5.00 -0.06 8.23
CA ILE A 196 -5.93 -0.64 9.22
C ILE A 196 -6.51 0.46 10.09
N ILE A 197 -5.67 1.34 10.65
CA ILE A 197 -6.13 2.45 11.49
C ILE A 197 -7.04 3.38 10.69
N GLU A 198 -6.66 3.77 9.47
CA GLU A 198 -7.47 4.60 8.59
C GLU A 198 -8.87 3.99 8.38
N TYR A 199 -8.94 2.68 8.09
CA TYR A 199 -10.20 1.99 7.86
C TYR A 199 -11.06 1.92 9.13
N LEU A 200 -10.47 1.51 10.26
CA LEU A 200 -11.16 1.32 11.53
C LEU A 200 -11.46 2.64 12.28
N SER A 201 -10.88 3.78 11.88
CA SER A 201 -11.19 5.09 12.48
C SER A 201 -12.60 5.60 12.16
N GLN A 202 -13.35 4.92 11.29
CA GLN A 202 -14.73 5.29 11.03
C GLN A 202 -15.61 5.01 12.26
N PRO A 203 -16.60 5.87 12.58
CA PRO A 203 -17.36 5.76 13.84
C PRO A 203 -18.00 4.40 14.09
N GLN A 204 -18.45 3.71 13.05
CA GLN A 204 -19.08 2.40 13.16
C GLN A 204 -18.12 1.26 13.56
N TYR A 205 -16.80 1.48 13.44
CA TYR A 205 -15.76 0.48 13.73
C TYR A 205 -14.95 0.81 15.00
N ALA A 206 -15.46 1.70 15.85
CA ALA A 206 -14.74 2.14 17.05
C ALA A 206 -14.41 0.99 18.02
N ALA A 207 -15.27 -0.03 18.11
CA ALA A 207 -15.02 -1.20 18.96
C ALA A 207 -13.89 -2.07 18.40
N GLU A 208 -13.87 -2.27 17.08
CA GLU A 208 -12.84 -3.01 16.36
C GLU A 208 -11.49 -2.30 16.40
N LEU A 209 -11.47 -0.96 16.30
CA LEU A 209 -10.25 -0.16 16.48
C LEU A 209 -9.68 -0.33 17.89
N GLU A 210 -10.53 -0.28 18.91
CA GLU A 210 -10.13 -0.51 20.30
C GLU A 210 -9.57 -1.92 20.50
N GLN A 211 -10.25 -2.94 19.97
CA GLN A 211 -9.79 -4.33 20.05
C GLN A 211 -8.43 -4.50 19.37
N PHE A 212 -8.29 -4.03 18.11
CA PHE A 212 -7.04 -4.10 17.37
C PHE A 212 -5.90 -3.42 18.13
N THR A 213 -6.12 -2.20 18.62
CA THR A 213 -5.10 -1.45 19.37
C THR A 213 -4.70 -2.17 20.65
N ASN A 214 -5.65 -2.75 21.38
CA ASN A 214 -5.38 -3.53 22.57
C ASN A 214 -4.55 -4.80 22.27
N GLU A 215 -4.86 -5.51 21.17
CA GLU A 215 -4.06 -6.65 20.72
C GLU A 215 -2.63 -6.26 20.34
N GLU A 216 -2.43 -5.10 19.70
CA GLU A 216 -1.10 -4.57 19.40
C GLU A 216 -0.32 -4.18 20.67
N LEU A 217 -0.99 -3.61 21.70
CA LEU A 217 -0.37 -3.34 23.00
C LEU A 217 0.04 -4.61 23.74
N LEU A 218 -0.74 -5.68 23.63
CA LEU A 218 -0.39 -6.98 24.21
C LEU A 218 0.83 -7.59 23.51
N ARG A 219 1.01 -7.32 22.21
CA ARG A 219 2.17 -7.77 21.44
C ARG A 219 3.43 -6.97 21.77
N ASP A 220 3.32 -5.65 21.81
CA ASP A 220 4.41 -4.76 22.21
C ASP A 220 3.87 -3.56 22.99
N SER A 221 3.94 -3.66 24.32
CA SER A 221 3.47 -2.63 25.24
C SER A 221 4.32 -1.35 25.25
N LYS A 222 5.46 -1.35 24.53
CA LYS A 222 6.36 -0.19 24.39
C LYS A 222 6.29 0.43 23.00
N ASN A 223 5.40 -0.03 22.13
CA ASN A 223 5.23 0.58 20.83
C ASN A 223 4.61 1.98 20.98
N VAL A 224 5.41 3.01 20.71
CA VAL A 224 5.01 4.41 20.85
C VAL A 224 3.78 4.74 20.00
N GLN A 225 3.70 4.25 18.76
CA GLN A 225 2.56 4.56 17.88
C GLN A 225 1.25 3.95 18.41
N VAL A 226 1.32 2.73 18.93
CA VAL A 226 0.15 2.05 19.51
C VAL A 226 -0.28 2.72 20.82
N LEU A 227 0.66 3.14 21.67
CA LEU A 227 0.35 3.90 22.88
C LEU A 227 -0.32 5.25 22.59
N LEU A 228 0.13 5.96 21.54
CA LEU A 228 -0.51 7.20 21.09
C LEU A 228 -1.96 6.95 20.67
N LEU A 229 -2.19 5.94 19.82
CA LEU A 229 -3.52 5.56 19.38
C LEU A 229 -4.42 5.14 20.55
N TRP A 230 -3.89 4.33 21.48
CA TRP A 230 -4.63 3.93 22.67
C TRP A 230 -5.05 5.14 23.51
N GLY A 231 -4.14 6.11 23.68
CA GLY A 231 -4.45 7.37 24.36
C GLY A 231 -5.62 8.11 23.70
N GLU A 232 -5.64 8.22 22.36
CA GLU A 232 -6.70 8.88 21.60
C GLU A 232 -8.05 8.16 21.71
N ILE A 233 -8.04 6.82 21.71
CA ILE A 233 -9.26 6.00 21.94
C ILE A 233 -9.79 6.26 23.35
N MET A 234 -8.92 6.24 24.38
CA MET A 234 -9.30 6.52 25.76
C MET A 234 -9.83 7.96 25.93
N MET A 235 -9.23 8.95 25.26
CA MET A 235 -9.75 10.33 25.24
C MET A 235 -11.17 10.39 24.68
N THR A 236 -11.44 9.71 23.57
CA THR A 236 -12.77 9.68 22.94
C THR A 236 -13.82 9.07 23.88
N LYS A 237 -13.40 8.08 24.68
CA LYS A 237 -14.23 7.45 25.72
C LYS A 237 -14.28 8.23 27.04
N LYS A 238 -13.66 9.42 27.11
CA LYS A 238 -13.49 10.24 28.32
C LYS A 238 -12.81 9.51 29.48
N LYS A 239 -12.05 8.46 29.18
CA LYS A 239 -11.21 7.71 30.12
C LYS A 239 -9.89 8.45 30.33
N TRP A 240 -9.98 9.60 31.00
CA TRP A 240 -8.88 10.56 31.04
C TRP A 240 -7.62 10.04 31.73
N ASN A 241 -7.75 9.17 32.73
CA ASN A 241 -6.59 8.61 33.44
C ASN A 241 -5.80 7.69 32.51
N GLU A 242 -6.50 6.78 31.84
CA GLU A 242 -5.94 5.82 30.91
C GLU A 242 -5.32 6.53 29.70
N ALA A 243 -5.95 7.61 29.21
CA ALA A 243 -5.37 8.47 28.18
C ALA A 243 -4.04 9.10 28.62
N ILE A 244 -4.02 9.71 29.81
CA ILE A 244 -2.81 10.34 30.38
C ILE A 244 -1.70 9.29 30.55
N GLU A 245 -2.02 8.12 31.08
CA GLU A 245 -1.05 7.04 31.27
C GLU A 245 -0.43 6.59 29.94
N ALA A 246 -1.26 6.40 28.90
CA ALA A 246 -0.79 6.01 27.58
C ALA A 246 0.13 7.07 26.95
N PHE A 247 -0.29 8.33 26.94
CA PHE A 247 0.49 9.43 26.37
C PHE A 247 1.78 9.70 27.13
N THR A 248 1.75 9.69 28.46
CA THR A 248 2.98 9.90 29.26
C THR A 248 3.94 8.72 29.16
N SER A 249 3.43 7.50 28.92
CA SER A 249 4.27 6.35 28.60
C SER A 249 4.91 6.49 27.22
N ALA A 250 4.15 6.92 26.21
CA ALA A 250 4.67 7.23 24.87
C ALA A 250 5.75 8.31 24.93
N GLU A 251 5.52 9.40 25.68
CA GLU A 251 6.50 10.49 25.89
C GLU A 251 7.81 9.96 26.50
N LYS A 252 7.75 9.15 27.56
CA LYS A 252 8.92 8.54 28.21
C LYS A 252 9.72 7.62 27.29
N LEU A 253 9.06 7.00 26.30
CA LEU A 253 9.66 6.12 25.31
C LEU A 253 10.22 6.89 24.10
N GLY A 254 10.24 8.23 24.15
CA GLY A 254 10.79 9.09 23.09
C GLY A 254 9.75 9.55 22.07
N GLY A 255 8.46 9.27 22.31
CA GLY A 255 7.37 9.90 21.58
C GLY A 255 7.44 11.41 21.75
N SER A 256 7.52 12.14 20.64
CA SER A 256 7.63 13.59 20.65
C SER A 256 6.88 14.15 19.46
N SER A 257 5.76 14.82 19.72
CA SER A 257 5.04 15.59 18.73
C SER A 257 4.23 16.68 19.41
N ILE A 258 3.93 17.74 18.65
CA ILE A 258 3.05 18.80 19.13
C ILE A 258 1.63 18.26 19.45
N HIS A 259 1.17 17.24 18.72
CA HIS A 259 -0.09 16.54 18.98
C HIS A 259 -0.07 15.77 20.30
N LEU A 260 1.03 15.11 20.64
CA LEU A 260 1.17 14.41 21.92
C LEU A 260 1.07 15.40 23.10
N LEU A 261 1.84 16.49 23.07
CA LEU A 261 1.79 17.53 24.10
C LEU A 261 0.38 18.12 24.23
N TYR A 262 -0.25 18.40 23.08
CA TYR A 262 -1.63 18.90 23.05
C TYR A 262 -2.60 17.90 23.70
N ASN A 263 -2.56 16.62 23.32
CA ASN A 263 -3.45 15.59 23.86
C ASN A 263 -3.24 15.34 25.35
N ILE A 264 -1.99 15.41 25.85
CA ILE A 264 -1.70 15.41 27.30
C ILE A 264 -2.38 16.62 27.96
N GLY A 265 -2.21 17.82 27.39
CA GLY A 265 -2.82 19.06 27.86
C GLY A 265 -4.34 18.98 27.96
N ILE A 266 -4.99 18.53 26.87
CA ILE A 266 -6.44 18.31 26.82
C ILE A 266 -6.87 17.31 27.87
N SER A 267 -6.23 16.14 27.96
CA SER A 267 -6.63 15.08 28.89
C SER A 267 -6.58 15.54 30.36
N TYR A 268 -5.53 16.25 30.77
CA TYR A 268 -5.44 16.82 32.11
C TYR A 268 -6.51 17.90 32.36
N SER A 269 -6.76 18.77 31.39
CA SER A 269 -7.76 19.84 31.53
C SER A 269 -9.18 19.27 31.62
N SER A 270 -9.55 18.35 30.73
CA SER A 270 -10.87 17.69 30.72
C SER A 270 -11.10 16.92 32.02
N LYS A 271 -10.12 16.13 32.48
CA LYS A 271 -10.18 15.45 33.78
C LYS A 271 -10.48 16.41 34.93
N ALA A 272 -9.76 17.53 34.99
CA ALA A 272 -9.89 18.49 36.08
C ALA A 272 -11.25 19.23 36.07
N LEU A 273 -11.69 19.64 34.87
CA LEU A 273 -12.93 20.39 34.69
C LEU A 273 -14.15 19.49 34.93
N GLU A 274 -14.17 18.28 34.36
CA GLU A 274 -15.26 17.33 34.55
C GLU A 274 -15.38 16.89 36.02
N TYR A 275 -14.26 16.60 36.70
CA TYR A 275 -14.27 16.29 38.13
C TYR A 275 -14.88 17.42 38.98
N ARG A 276 -14.46 18.67 38.69
CA ARG A 276 -14.99 19.86 39.37
C ARG A 276 -16.48 20.05 39.11
N ASP A 277 -16.92 19.86 37.88
CA ASP A 277 -18.28 20.14 37.46
C ASP A 277 -19.24 19.06 37.99
N ASN A 278 -18.85 17.79 37.99
CA ASN A 278 -19.60 16.70 38.64
C ASN A 278 -19.85 16.95 40.14
N ILE A 279 -18.85 17.48 40.88
CA ILE A 279 -19.02 17.83 42.30
C ILE A 279 -20.03 18.97 42.45
N LYS A 280 -19.94 20.00 41.61
CA LYS A 280 -20.85 21.15 41.66
C LYS A 280 -22.29 20.75 41.31
N GLU A 281 -22.48 19.90 40.31
CA GLU A 281 -23.79 19.38 39.92
C GLU A 281 -24.44 18.56 41.05
N SER A 282 -23.64 17.89 41.88
CA SER A 282 -24.11 17.23 43.10
C SER A 282 -24.48 18.19 44.25
N GLY A 283 -24.43 19.50 44.03
CA GLY A 283 -24.71 20.55 45.03
C GLY A 283 -23.61 20.73 46.09
N LYS A 284 -22.48 20.02 45.95
CA LYS A 284 -21.39 20.04 46.92
C LYS A 284 -20.35 21.11 46.59
N ARG A 285 -19.69 21.61 47.62
CA ARG A 285 -18.47 22.42 47.47
C ARG A 285 -17.26 21.50 47.49
N LEU A 286 -16.26 21.81 46.68
CA LEU A 286 -14.98 21.10 46.70
C LEU A 286 -14.27 21.32 48.03
N THR A 287 -13.75 20.25 48.63
CA THR A 287 -12.83 20.33 49.77
C THR A 287 -11.50 20.99 49.35
N GLN A 288 -10.67 21.40 50.31
CA GLN A 288 -9.35 21.96 50.01
C GLN A 288 -8.48 20.99 49.20
N GLU A 289 -8.51 19.70 49.54
CA GLU A 289 -7.74 18.67 48.82
C GLU A 289 -8.25 18.49 47.39
N GLN A 290 -9.57 18.48 47.18
CA GLN A 290 -10.15 18.42 45.83
C GLN A 290 -9.81 19.65 45.00
N GLN A 291 -9.82 20.84 45.61
CA GLN A 291 -9.40 22.07 44.94
C GLN A 291 -7.92 22.02 44.54
N LYS A 292 -7.06 21.48 45.41
CA LYS A 292 -5.64 21.26 45.12
C LYS A 292 -5.46 20.28 43.96
N GLN A 293 -6.14 19.13 43.98
CA GLN A 293 -6.09 18.15 42.89
C GLN A 293 -6.53 18.74 41.54
N VAL A 294 -7.61 19.53 41.51
CA VAL A 294 -8.06 20.21 40.29
C VAL A 294 -7.00 21.19 39.80
N ARG A 295 -6.43 21.99 40.70
CA ARG A 295 -5.37 22.96 40.38
C ARG A 295 -4.11 22.28 39.84
N ASP A 296 -3.70 21.15 40.44
CA ASP A 296 -2.51 20.42 40.03
C ASP A 296 -2.66 19.85 38.61
N ASN A 297 -3.82 19.24 38.29
CA ASN A 297 -4.11 18.79 36.93
C ASN A 297 -4.17 19.96 35.94
N LEU A 298 -4.81 21.08 36.29
CA LEU A 298 -4.83 22.27 35.42
C LEU A 298 -3.43 22.86 35.19
N ASN A 299 -2.53 22.79 36.18
CA ASN A 299 -1.15 23.22 36.01
C ASN A 299 -0.37 22.31 35.06
N LEU A 300 -0.59 20.99 35.13
CA LEU A 300 -0.03 20.04 34.16
C LEU A 300 -0.57 20.28 32.74
N ALA A 301 -1.86 20.57 32.62
CA ALA A 301 -2.47 20.97 31.35
C ALA A 301 -1.83 22.25 30.79
N ARG A 302 -1.71 23.30 31.61
CA ARG A 302 -1.08 24.57 31.25
C ARG A 302 0.35 24.36 30.77
N LYS A 303 1.16 23.59 31.53
CA LYS A 303 2.55 23.32 31.17
C LYS A 303 2.66 22.76 29.74
N ASN A 304 1.84 21.75 29.43
CA ASN A 304 1.87 21.12 28.11
C ASN A 304 1.34 22.04 27.00
N LEU A 305 0.25 22.78 27.24
CA LEU A 305 -0.31 23.70 26.25
C LEU A 305 0.57 24.92 25.98
N GLU A 306 1.33 25.40 26.97
CA GLU A 306 2.35 26.44 26.75
C GLU A 306 3.52 25.90 25.90
N LEU A 307 3.96 24.65 26.11
CA LEU A 307 4.95 24.01 25.23
C LEU A 307 4.42 23.87 23.79
N VAL A 308 3.14 23.55 23.62
CA VAL A 308 2.49 23.54 22.29
C VAL A 308 2.55 24.91 21.64
N LYS A 309 2.22 25.97 22.39
CA LYS A 309 2.34 27.37 21.93
C LYS A 309 3.77 27.75 21.58
N GLU A 310 4.77 27.30 22.33
CA GLU A 310 6.18 27.56 22.00
C GLU A 310 6.58 26.92 20.67
N GLN A 311 6.05 25.72 20.36
CA GLN A 311 6.33 24.98 19.12
C GLN A 311 5.49 25.44 17.92
N ASP A 312 4.33 26.07 18.16
CA ASP A 312 3.43 26.60 17.14
C ASP A 312 2.88 27.98 17.55
N PRO A 313 3.72 29.02 17.65
CA PRO A 313 3.33 30.32 18.19
C PRO A 313 2.26 31.03 17.35
N GLU A 314 2.21 30.72 16.06
CA GLU A 314 1.21 31.25 15.14
C GLU A 314 -0.08 30.41 15.11
N CYS A 315 -0.09 29.25 15.78
CA CYS A 315 -1.23 28.32 15.87
C CYS A 315 -1.69 27.86 14.47
N LYS A 316 -0.71 27.54 13.62
CA LYS A 316 -0.93 27.07 12.23
C LYS A 316 -1.17 25.56 12.16
N LYS A 317 -0.71 24.81 13.16
CA LYS A 317 -0.76 23.34 13.18
C LYS A 317 -1.88 22.82 14.09
N ILE A 318 -2.02 23.40 15.28
CA ILE A 318 -2.98 22.96 16.30
C ILE A 318 -3.67 24.18 16.92
N ASP A 319 -4.99 24.12 17.08
CA ASP A 319 -5.76 25.17 17.78
C ASP A 319 -5.60 25.07 19.31
N TRP A 320 -4.43 25.45 19.82
CA TRP A 320 -4.12 25.42 21.25
C TRP A 320 -4.64 26.63 22.02
N ARG A 321 -5.01 27.72 21.34
CA ARG A 321 -5.39 28.99 21.96
C ARG A 321 -6.60 28.84 22.88
N ASN A 322 -7.66 28.21 22.37
CA ASN A 322 -8.90 28.01 23.09
C ASN A 322 -8.71 27.11 24.33
N PRO A 323 -8.11 25.90 24.21
CA PRO A 323 -7.79 25.09 25.38
C PRO A 323 -6.92 25.80 26.42
N LEU A 324 -5.89 26.53 25.99
CA LEU A 324 -5.03 27.26 26.91
C LEU A 324 -5.82 28.36 27.64
N TYR A 325 -6.68 29.10 26.93
CA TYR A 325 -7.55 30.11 27.54
C TYR A 325 -8.44 29.49 28.64
N VAL A 326 -9.10 28.36 28.35
CA VAL A 326 -9.97 27.68 29.32
C VAL A 326 -9.19 27.29 30.58
N VAL A 327 -7.98 26.75 30.42
CA VAL A 327 -7.12 26.36 31.55
C VAL A 327 -6.70 27.57 32.37
N LEU A 328 -6.24 28.65 31.73
CA LEU A 328 -5.81 29.89 32.41
C LEU A 328 -6.97 30.57 33.14
N TYR A 329 -8.17 30.55 32.53
CA TYR A 329 -9.39 31.06 33.15
C TYR A 329 -9.76 30.26 34.40
N ALA A 330 -9.73 28.92 34.32
CA ALA A 330 -10.00 28.05 35.45
C ALA A 330 -8.97 28.24 36.60
N LEU A 331 -7.72 28.53 36.27
CA LEU A 331 -6.65 28.86 37.23
C LEU A 331 -6.73 30.29 37.80
N LYS A 332 -7.57 31.15 37.21
CA LYS A 332 -7.69 32.58 37.53
C LYS A 332 -6.39 33.37 37.30
N ASP A 333 -5.58 32.98 36.32
CA ASP A 333 -4.31 33.62 35.98
C ASP A 333 -4.53 34.85 35.09
N LYS A 334 -4.84 35.99 35.71
CA LYS A 334 -5.17 37.24 34.99
C LYS A 334 -4.02 37.75 34.10
N VAL A 335 -2.78 37.51 34.50
CA VAL A 335 -1.60 38.01 33.77
C VAL A 335 -1.40 37.21 32.49
N ALA A 336 -1.46 35.88 32.58
CA ALA A 336 -1.38 35.01 31.43
C ALA A 336 -2.57 35.22 30.48
N LEU A 337 -3.79 35.37 31.00
CA LEU A 337 -4.98 35.66 30.20
C LEU A 337 -4.85 36.97 29.41
N LYS A 338 -4.39 38.05 30.05
CA LYS A 338 -4.17 39.33 29.37
C LYS A 338 -3.12 39.23 28.27
N SER A 339 -2.12 38.38 28.44
CA SER A 339 -1.09 38.13 27.44
C SER A 339 -1.63 37.32 26.26
N LEU A 340 -2.41 36.27 26.55
CA LEU A 340 -3.05 35.42 25.54
C LEU A 340 -4.08 36.19 24.71
N ALA A 341 -4.90 37.05 25.34
CA ALA A 341 -5.92 37.84 24.66
C ALA A 341 -5.38 38.73 23.53
N LYS A 342 -4.11 39.15 23.60
CA LYS A 342 -3.47 39.97 22.55
C LYS A 342 -3.24 39.20 21.24
N ILE A 343 -3.22 37.88 21.30
CA ILE A 343 -2.92 36.99 20.17
C ILE A 343 -4.09 36.06 19.84
N MET A 344 -5.24 36.25 20.50
CA MET A 344 -6.50 35.62 20.12
C MET A 344 -7.02 36.30 18.84
N PRO A 345 -7.61 35.54 17.90
CA PRO A 345 -8.34 36.16 16.80
C PRO A 345 -9.49 37.00 17.39
N THR A 346 -9.60 38.26 16.98
CA THR A 346 -10.77 39.08 17.27
C THR A 346 -11.95 38.46 16.53
N GLU A 347 -13.00 38.07 17.25
CA GLU A 347 -14.28 37.69 16.64
C GLU A 347 -14.67 38.80 15.64
N LYS A 348 -14.87 38.41 14.37
CA LYS A 348 -15.42 39.28 13.33
C LYS A 348 -16.93 39.16 13.31
#